data_AF-W8QMU4-F1
#
_entry.id   AF-W8QMU4-F1
#
_cell.length_a   1.000
_cell.length_b   1.000
_cell.length_c   1.000
_cell.angle_alpha   90.00
_cell.angle_beta   90.00
_cell.angle_gamma   90.00
#
_symmetry.space_group_name_H-M   'P 1'
#
loop_
_entity.id
_entity.type
_entity.pdbx_description
1 polymer ?
#
loop_
_entity_poly.entity_id
_entity_poly.type
_entity_poly.pdbx_seq_one_letter_code
_entity_poly.pdbx_strand_id
1 'polypeptide(L)' 'MNLMTWLMISPSITLSTILVTTSTHWLMAWACLEINTLSMTPMISKPHHPRATEAAT' A
#
# COMPACT_ATOMS: atom_id res chain seq x y z
N MET A 1 -5.67 -13.00 6.51
CA MET A 1 -6.23 -11.65 6.25
C MET A 1 -7.74 -11.77 6.13
N ASN A 2 -8.51 -11.01 6.93
CA ASN A 2 -9.98 -11.07 6.91
C ASN A 2 -10.54 -10.30 5.69
N LEU A 3 -11.79 -10.56 5.30
CA LEU A 3 -12.48 -9.87 4.21
C LEU A 3 -12.47 -8.35 4.38
N MET A 4 -12.70 -7.88 5.60
CA MET A 4 -12.65 -6.45 5.93
C MET A 4 -11.28 -5.83 5.62
N THR A 5 -10.19 -6.55 5.92
CA THR A 5 -8.82 -6.08 5.64
C THR A 5 -8.55 -6.00 4.14
N TRP A 6 -9.02 -6.98 3.37
CA TRP A 6 -8.96 -6.95 1.90
C TRP A 6 -9.70 -5.76 1.30
N LEU A 7 -10.90 -5.49 1.82
CA LEU A 7 -11.73 -4.37 1.40
C LEU A 7 -11.15 -3.01 1.77
N MET A 8 -10.29 -2.92 2.80
CA MET A 8 -9.63 -1.67 3.17
C MET A 8 -8.35 -1.41 2.36
N ILE A 9 -7.53 -2.44 2.13
CA ILE A 9 -6.23 -2.30 1.44
C ILE A 9 -6.42 -2.00 -0.06
N SER A 10 -7.31 -2.74 -0.74
CA SER A 10 -7.49 -2.63 -2.20
C SER A 10 -7.89 -1.22 -2.67
N PRO A 11 -8.91 -0.55 -2.08
CA PRO A 11 -9.24 0.82 -2.45
C PRO A 11 -8.18 1.82 -1.96
N SER A 12 -7.47 1.56 -0.86
CA SER A 12 -6.37 2.44 -0.40
C SER A 12 -5.24 2.51 -1.44
N ILE A 13 -4.83 1.38 -2.00
CA ILE A 13 -3.81 1.33 -3.07
C ILE A 13 -4.32 2.05 -4.34
N THR A 14 -5.56 1.77 -4.72
CA THR A 14 -6.16 2.37 -5.94
C THR A 14 -6.29 3.88 -5.79
N LEU A 15 -6.81 4.36 -4.66
CA LEU A 15 -7.02 5.78 -4.39
C LEU A 15 -5.70 6.54 -4.27
N SER A 16 -4.72 5.99 -3.55
CA SER A 16 -3.39 6.61 -3.45
C SER A 16 -2.72 6.73 -4.81
N THR A 17 -2.82 5.71 -5.67
CA THR A 17 -2.26 5.76 -7.03
C THR A 17 -2.91 6.86 -7.89
N ILE A 18 -4.24 6.98 -7.84
CA ILE A 18 -4.96 8.05 -8.54
C ILE A 18 -4.53 9.43 -8.00
N LEU A 19 -4.40 9.56 -6.68
CA LEU A 19 -3.99 10.81 -6.03
C LEU A 19 -2.54 11.20 -6.38
N VAL A 20 -1.61 10.25 -6.51
CA VAL A 20 -0.24 10.54 -7.00
C VAL A 20 -0.31 11.17 -8.38
N THR A 21 -1.03 10.56 -9.33
CA THR A 21 -1.11 11.06 -10.72
C THR A 21 -1.82 12.41 -10.87
N THR A 22 -2.73 12.72 -9.94
CA THR A 22 -3.51 13.97 -9.97
C THR A 22 -2.94 15.05 -9.04
N SER A 23 -1.95 14.73 -8.21
CA SER A 23 -1.35 15.67 -7.27
C SER A 23 -0.51 16.74 -7.98
N THR A 24 -0.70 17.99 -7.58
CA THR A 24 0.05 19.16 -8.07
C THR A 24 1.11 19.64 -7.08
N HIS A 25 1.01 19.22 -5.81
CA HIS A 25 1.97 19.53 -4.76
C HIS A 25 2.89 18.34 -4.51
N TRP A 26 4.20 18.58 -4.51
CA TRP A 26 5.22 17.56 -4.23
C TRP A 26 5.02 16.83 -2.89
N LEU A 27 4.63 17.55 -1.84
CA LEU A 27 4.36 16.95 -0.53
C LEU A 27 3.19 15.96 -0.57
N MET A 28 2.14 16.30 -1.32
CA MET A 28 0.95 15.43 -1.48
C MET A 28 1.31 14.18 -2.28
N ALA A 29 2.10 14.32 -3.35
CA ALA A 29 2.61 13.19 -4.12
C ALA A 29 3.41 12.22 -3.23
N TRP A 30 4.30 12.77 -2.39
CA TRP A 30 5.12 11.99 -1.46
C TRP A 30 4.27 11.26 -0.42
N ALA A 31 3.33 11.94 0.23
CA ALA A 31 2.43 11.32 1.20
C ALA A 31 1.60 10.19 0.58
N CYS A 32 1.13 10.37 -0.67
CA CYS A 32 0.38 9.33 -1.37
C CYS A 32 1.25 8.12 -1.74
N LEU A 33 2.53 8.33 -2.08
CA LEU A 33 3.49 7.23 -2.29
C LEU A 33 3.75 6.45 -0.99
N GLU A 34 3.87 7.14 0.14
CA GLU A 34 4.07 6.51 1.45
C GLU A 34 2.83 5.69 1.89
N ILE A 35 1.62 6.17 1.60
CA ILE A 35 0.39 5.40 1.81
C ILE A 35 0.36 4.14 0.93
N ASN A 36 0.86 4.24 -0.31
CA ASN A 36 0.91 3.11 -1.23
C ASN A 36 1.85 2.00 -0.72
N THR A 37 3.04 2.37 -0.24
CA THR A 37 4.02 1.41 0.31
C THR A 37 3.51 0.74 1.57
N LEU A 38 2.97 1.52 2.53
CA LEU A 38 2.39 0.99 3.76
C LEU A 38 1.25 0.01 3.49
N SER A 39 0.34 0.35 2.57
CA SER A 39 -0.77 -0.53 2.19
C SER A 39 -0.32 -1.82 1.49
N MET A 40 0.86 -1.84 0.86
CA MET A 40 1.40 -3.03 0.19
C MET A 40 2.08 -4.02 1.16
N THR A 41 2.61 -3.55 2.29
CA THR A 41 3.31 -4.40 3.29
C THR A 41 2.49 -5.62 3.78
N PRO A 42 1.22 -5.51 4.22
CA PRO A 42 0.44 -6.67 4.65
C PRO A 42 0.08 -7.63 3.51
N MET A 43 0.12 -7.14 2.26
CA MET A 43 -0.11 -7.95 1.07
C MET A 43 1.10 -8.84 0.76
N ILE A 44 2.32 -8.28 0.89
CA ILE A 44 3.58 -8.99 0.64
C ILE A 44 3.88 -9.98 1.77
N SER A 45 3.63 -9.63 3.03
CA SER A 45 3.89 -10.49 4.19
C SER A 45 2.84 -11.59 4.41
N LYS A 46 1.89 -11.78 3.49
CA LYS A 46 0.81 -12.78 3.59
C LYS A 46 1.34 -14.23 3.63
N PRO A 47 2.28 -14.66 2.77
CA PRO A 47 2.84 -16.00 2.85
C PRO A 47 3.67 -16.11 4.13
N HIS A 48 3.43 -17.14 4.95
CA HIS A 48 4.27 -17.46 6.12
C HIS A 48 5.58 -18.13 5.67
N HIS A 49 6.34 -17.45 4.81
CA HIS A 49 7.68 -17.83 4.40
C HIS A 49 8.66 -16.74 4.81
N PRO A 50 9.87 -17.08 5.29
CA PRO A 50 10.85 -16.10 5.74
C PRO A 50 11.19 -15.07 4.64
N ARG A 51 11.21 -15.49 3.37
CA ARG A 51 11.40 -14.61 2.20
C ARG A 51 10.30 -13.54 2.04
N ALA A 52 9.08 -13.82 2.47
CA ALA A 52 7.99 -12.84 2.41
C ALA A 52 8.13 -11.77 3.50
N THR A 53 8.73 -12.13 4.64
CA THR A 53 9.10 -11.18 5.70
C THR A 53 10.27 -10.31 5.28
N GLU A 54 11.29 -10.91 4.63
CA GLU A 54 12.42 -10.16 4.07
C GLU A 54 11.99 -9.19 2.96
N ALA A 55 11.06 -9.59 2.09
CA ALA A 55 10.55 -8.72 1.01
C ALA A 55 9.60 -7.61 1.50
N ALA A 56 9.14 -7.68 2.75
CA ALA A 56 8.27 -6.68 3.36
C ALA A 56 9.05 -5.64 4.19
N THR A 57 10.37 -5.81 4.35
CA THR A 57 11.30 -4.84 4.96
C THR A 57 11.93 -3.98 3.88
#